data_AF-A0A0B7IF66-F1
#
_entry.id   AF-A0A0B7IF66-F1
#
_cell.length_a   1.000
_cell.length_b   1.000
_cell.length_c   1.000
_cell.angle_alpha   90.00
_cell.angle_beta   90.00
_cell.angle_gamma   90.00
#
_symmetry.space_group_name_H-M   'P 1'
#
loop_
_entity.id
_entity.type
_entity.pdbx_description
1 polymer ?
#
loop_
_entity_poly.entity_id
_entity_poly.type
_entity_poly.pdbx_seq_one_letter_code
_entity_poly.pdbx_strand_id
1 'polypeptide(L)' 'MTTTHIPFEEIRFFSSFISDYILEKKTLRNLYHRFPTLDNFKSQIKEKHENYSALVKFL' A
#
# COMPACT_ATOMS: atom_id res chain seq x y z
N MET A 1 -0.58 -2.64 32.48
CA MET A 1 0.14 -3.49 31.51
C MET A 1 1.04 -2.61 30.68
N THR A 2 2.30 -2.95 30.50
CA THR A 2 3.25 -2.21 29.65
C THR A 2 3.19 -2.76 28.23
N THR A 3 2.72 -1.96 27.28
CA THR A 3 2.75 -2.32 25.86
C THR A 3 4.14 -2.04 25.31
N THR A 4 4.83 -3.08 24.85
CA THR A 4 6.10 -2.93 24.13
C THR A 4 5.81 -2.72 22.64
N HIS A 5 6.31 -1.63 22.08
CA HIS A 5 6.26 -1.36 20.64
C HIS A 5 7.60 -1.74 20.00
N ILE A 6 7.54 -2.45 18.88
CA ILE A 6 8.70 -2.80 18.07
C ILE A 6 8.56 -2.04 16.74
N PRO A 7 9.57 -1.27 16.32
CA PRO A 7 9.58 -0.64 15.01
C PRO A 7 9.37 -1.67 13.90
N PHE A 8 8.58 -1.31 12.90
CA PHE A 8 8.16 -2.23 11.84
C PHE A 8 9.35 -2.87 11.09
N GLU A 9 10.41 -2.09 10.92
CA GLU A 9 11.65 -2.44 10.24
C GLU A 9 12.41 -3.56 10.96
N GLU A 10 12.22 -3.68 12.28
CA GLU A 10 12.82 -4.71 13.12
C GLU A 10 11.98 -5.99 13.14
N ILE A 11 10.72 -5.91 12.71
CA ILE A 11 9.83 -7.05 12.57
C ILE A 11 10.25 -7.81 11.30
N ARG A 12 11.16 -8.78 11.43
CA ARG A 12 11.67 -9.64 10.34
C ARG A 12 10.63 -10.61 9.75
N PHE A 13 9.36 -10.23 9.79
CA PHE A 13 8.24 -11.06 9.36
C PHE A 13 7.96 -10.94 7.85
N PHE A 14 8.36 -9.83 7.24
CA PHE A 14 8.12 -9.57 5.82
C PHE A 14 9.33 -9.97 4.97
N SER A 15 9.07 -10.37 3.73
CA SER A 15 10.12 -10.50 2.73
C SER A 15 10.76 -9.14 2.47
N SER A 16 12.03 -9.12 2.04
CA SER A 16 12.72 -7.88 1.66
C SER A 16 11.93 -7.07 0.63
N PHE A 17 11.23 -7.74 -0.28
CA PHE A 17 10.38 -7.09 -1.28
C PHE A 17 9.20 -6.33 -0.66
N ILE A 18 8.50 -6.94 0.32
CA ILE A 18 7.39 -6.26 1.00
C ILE A 18 7.90 -5.15 1.92
N SER A 19 9.02 -5.35 2.60
CA SER A 19 9.66 -4.29 3.38
C SER A 19 10.05 -3.10 2.48
N ASP A 20 10.59 -3.35 1.29
CA ASP A 20 10.96 -2.32 0.33
C ASP A 20 9.73 -1.54 -0.19
N TYR A 21 8.57 -2.18 -0.32
CA TYR A 21 7.31 -1.53 -0.67
C TYR A 21 6.82 -0.62 0.45
N ILE A 22 6.88 -1.09 1.70
CA ILE A 22 6.45 -0.33 2.88
C ILE A 22 7.37 0.87 3.14
N LEU A 23 8.66 0.71 2.89
CA LEU A 23 9.67 1.78 2.98
C LEU A 23 9.75 2.65 1.71
N GLU A 24 8.85 2.46 0.75
CA GLU A 24 8.75 3.28 -0.47
C GLU A 24 10.06 3.37 -1.27
N LYS A 25 10.81 2.27 -1.34
CA LYS A 25 12.11 2.29 -2.02
C LYS A 25 11.95 2.64 -3.50
N LYS A 26 12.76 3.60 -3.95
CA LYS A 26 12.76 4.11 -5.34
C LYS A 26 12.91 3.02 -6.40
N THR A 27 13.61 1.93 -6.08
CA THR A 27 13.79 0.77 -6.94
C THR A 27 12.47 0.09 -7.33
N LEU A 28 11.45 0.15 -6.46
CA LEU A 28 10.13 -0.44 -6.73
C LEU A 28 9.16 0.50 -7.43
N ARG A 29 9.53 1.77 -7.66
CA ARG A 29 8.62 2.78 -8.22
C ARG A 29 8.09 2.40 -9.60
N ASN A 30 8.85 1.67 -10.40
CA ASN A 30 8.40 1.21 -11.72
C ASN A 30 7.37 0.07 -11.65
N LEU A 31 7.25 -0.61 -10.50
CA LEU A 31 6.31 -1.71 -10.30
C LEU A 31 4.98 -1.25 -9.71
N TYR A 32 4.97 -0.10 -9.04
CA TYR A 32 3.81 0.40 -8.31
C TYR A 32 3.45 1.82 -8.71
N HIS A 33 2.18 2.01 -9.08
CA HIS A 33 1.64 3.34 -9.31
C HIS A 33 1.57 4.19 -8.03
N ARG A 34 1.29 3.55 -6.88
CA ARG A 34 1.09 4.20 -5.57
C ARG A 34 1.66 3.33 -4.44
N PHE A 35 2.44 3.95 -3.56
CA PHE A 35 2.99 3.37 -2.34
C PHE A 35 1.98 3.43 -1.17
N PRO A 36 2.21 2.73 -0.04
CA PRO A 36 1.20 2.55 1.01
C PRO A 36 1.03 3.75 1.96
N THR A 37 1.04 4.98 1.44
CA THR A 37 0.66 6.16 2.24
C THR A 37 -0.85 6.25 2.40
N LEU A 38 -1.32 6.89 3.47
CA LEU A 38 -2.75 7.10 3.71
C LEU A 38 -3.42 7.87 2.56
N ASP A 39 -2.76 8.87 1.98
CA ASP A 39 -3.32 9.66 0.89
C ASP A 39 -3.36 8.89 -0.44
N ASN A 40 -2.38 8.03 -0.68
CA ASN A 40 -2.42 7.09 -1.79
C ASN A 40 -3.55 6.07 -1.61
N PHE A 41 -3.77 5.56 -0.40
CA PHE A 41 -4.89 4.65 -0.10
C PHE A 41 -6.24 5.30 -0.38
N LYS A 42 -6.46 6.54 0.06
CA LYS A 42 -7.69 7.31 -0.26
C LYS A 42 -7.89 7.42 -1.77
N SER A 43 -6.81 7.75 -2.49
CA SER A 43 -6.85 7.88 -3.95
C SER A 43 -7.17 6.56 -4.65
N GLN A 44 -6.59 5.43 -4.18
CA GLN A 44 -6.89 4.10 -4.69
C GLN A 44 -8.36 3.70 -4.46
N ILE A 45 -8.93 4.04 -3.30
CA ILE A 45 -10.34 3.76 -2.99
C ILE A 45 -11.24 4.50 -3.98
N LYS A 46 -10.97 5.79 -4.21
CA LYS A 46 -11.72 6.60 -5.19
C LYS A 46 -11.63 6.01 -6.60
N GLU A 47 -10.42 5.71 -7.05
CA GLU A 47 -10.15 5.13 -8.37
C GLU A 47 -10.89 3.78 -8.56
N LYS A 48 -10.84 2.91 -7.55
CA LYS A 48 -11.57 1.62 -7.58
C LYS A 48 -13.08 1.82 -7.62
N HIS A 49 -13.61 2.75 -6.82
CA HIS A 49 -15.04 3.05 -6.80
C HIS A 49 -15.53 3.51 -8.19
N GLU A 50 -14.80 4.43 -8.82
CA GLU A 50 -15.10 4.90 -10.18
C GLU A 50 -15.03 3.77 -11.21
N ASN A 51 -13.98 2.94 -11.16
CA ASN A 51 -13.81 1.78 -12.05
C ASN A 51 -14.94 0.75 -11.91
N TYR A 52 -15.34 0.40 -10.68
CA TYR A 52 -16.42 -0.57 -10.47
C TYR A 52 -17.79 0.00 -10.82
N SER A 53 -18.03 1.29 -10.53
CA SER A 53 -19.26 1.97 -10.97
C SER A 53 -19.38 2.01 -12.49
N ALA A 54 -18.27 2.29 -13.18
CA ALA A 54 -18.21 2.24 -14.63
C ALA A 54 -18.48 0.82 -15.16
N LEU A 55 -17.82 -0.21 -14.59
CA LEU A 55 -18.00 -1.60 -15.00
C LEU A 55 -19.46 -2.07 -14.90
N VAL A 56 -20.16 -1.69 -13.82
CA VAL A 56 -21.57 -2.03 -13.62
C VAL A 56 -22.50 -1.33 -14.62
N LYS A 57 -22.11 -0.17 -15.19
CA LYS A 57 -22.93 0.52 -16.21
C LYS A 57 -22.87 -0.14 -17.59
N PHE A 58 -21.89 -1.01 -17.83
CA PHE A 58 -21.72 -1.72 -19.11
C PHE A 58 -22.24 -3.17 -19.06
N LEU A 59 -22.83 -3.58 -17.94
CA LEU A 59 -23.52 -4.85 -17.75
C LEU A 59 -25.03 -4.62 -17.69
#